data_AF-A0A5E6NT38-F1
#
_entry.id   AF-A0A5E6NT38-F1
#
_cell.length_a   1.000
_cell.length_b   1.000
_cell.length_c   1.000
_cell.angle_alpha   90.00
_cell.angle_beta   90.00
_cell.angle_gamma   90.00
#
_symmetry.space_group_name_H-M   'P 1'
#
loop_
_entity.id
_entity.type
_entity.pdbx_description
1 polymer ?
#
loop_
_entity_poly.entity_id
_entity_poly.type
_entity_poly.pdbx_seq_one_letter_code
_entity_poly.pdbx_strand_id
1 'polypeptide(L)' 'MLVPPKATTTNIASNLTANNLTIETTKEDINITGSNIDAQQQLSLNSAKDINIKAGYMAA' A
#
# COMPACT_ATOMS: atom_id res chain seq x y z
N MET A 1 19.30 7.42 -21.28
CA MET A 1 18.03 6.73 -21.01
C MET A 1 17.57 7.16 -19.63
N LEU A 2 16.49 7.96 -19.53
CA LEU A 2 15.93 8.37 -18.24
C LEU A 2 15.13 7.18 -17.69
N VAL A 3 15.60 6.58 -16.59
CA VAL A 3 14.79 5.61 -15.86
C VAL A 3 13.69 6.40 -15.16
N PRO A 4 12.40 6.19 -15.48
CA PRO A 4 11.34 6.91 -14.79
C PRO A 4 11.40 6.59 -13.29
N PRO A 5 11.11 7.56 -12.42
CA PRO A 5 11.11 7.31 -10.98
C PRO A 5 10.16 6.15 -10.67
N LYS A 6 10.69 5.15 -9.95
CA LYS A 6 9.90 4.04 -9.41
C LYS A 6 8.86 4.62 -8.45
N ALA A 7 7.58 4.36 -8.71
CA ALA A 7 6.50 4.75 -7.82
C ALA A 7 6.11 3.51 -6.99
N THR A 8 6.68 3.39 -5.80
CA THR A 8 6.32 2.34 -4.83
C THR A 8 5.44 2.98 -3.77
N THR A 9 4.33 2.33 -3.42
CA THR A 9 3.48 2.78 -2.32
C THR A 9 3.78 1.93 -1.10
N THR A 10 4.22 2.58 -0.01
CA THR A 10 4.65 1.91 1.22
C THR A 10 3.91 2.51 2.41
N ASN A 11 3.09 1.69 3.07
CA ASN A 11 2.40 2.04 4.31
C ASN A 11 2.97 1.19 5.44
N ILE A 12 3.61 1.84 6.41
CA ILE A 12 4.27 1.19 7.54
C ILE A 12 3.70 1.78 8.82
N ALA A 13 3.24 0.92 9.72
CA ALA A 13 2.70 1.30 11.02
C ALA A 13 1.68 2.46 10.95
N SER A 14 0.89 2.51 9.87
CA SER A 14 -0.02 3.61 9.55
C SER A 14 -1.47 3.23 9.86
N ASN A 15 -2.32 4.22 10.14
CA ASN A 15 -3.77 4.04 10.24
C ASN A 15 -4.43 4.67 9.00
N LEU A 16 -4.93 3.85 8.09
CA LEU A 16 -5.61 4.31 6.88
C LEU A 16 -7.12 4.08 7.07
N THR A 17 -7.88 5.16 7.25
CA THR A 17 -9.33 5.09 7.47
C THR A 17 -10.07 5.95 6.46
N ALA A 18 -11.03 5.37 5.76
CA ALA A 18 -11.89 6.07 4.80
C ALA A 18 -13.19 5.30 4.53
N ASN A 19 -14.20 5.98 3.97
CA ASN A 19 -15.37 5.29 3.43
C ASN A 19 -14.97 4.34 2.29
N ASN A 20 -14.22 4.87 1.32
CA ASN A 20 -13.62 4.10 0.23
C ASN A 20 -12.13 4.41 0.22
N LEU A 21 -11.29 3.39 0.19
CA LEU A 21 -9.84 3.51 0.17
C LEU A 21 -9.29 2.89 -1.10
N THR A 22 -8.59 3.68 -1.91
CA THR A 22 -7.87 3.22 -3.09
C THR A 22 -6.38 3.44 -2.90
N ILE A 23 -5.59 2.38 -3.05
CA ILE A 23 -4.12 2.44 -3.09
C ILE A 23 -3.71 1.88 -4.43
N GLU A 24 -3.06 2.70 -5.25
CA GLU A 24 -2.65 2.30 -6.59
C GLU A 24 -1.22 2.71 -6.92
N THR A 25 -0.59 1.91 -7.77
CA THR A 25 0.66 2.25 -8.44
C THR A 25 0.66 1.63 -9.83
N THR A 26 1.18 2.38 -10.80
CA THR A 26 1.20 2.00 -12.21
C THR A 26 2.51 1.32 -12.63
N LYS A 27 3.47 1.16 -11.72
CA LYS A 27 4.83 0.70 -12.08
C LYS A 27 5.44 -0.36 -11.17
N GLU A 28 5.10 -0.37 -9.89
CA GLU A 28 5.77 -1.22 -8.90
C GLU A 28 4.76 -1.81 -7.90
N ASP A 29 5.27 -2.35 -6.80
CA ASP A 29 4.52 -3.05 -5.76
C ASP A 29 3.78 -2.09 -4.82
N ILE A 30 2.74 -2.62 -4.17
CA ILE A 30 2.14 -2.03 -2.96
C ILE A 30 2.66 -2.81 -1.75
N ASN A 31 3.21 -2.11 -0.76
CA ASN A 31 3.70 -2.71 0.48
C ASN A 31 2.95 -2.14 1.68
N ILE A 32 2.23 -2.99 2.41
CA ILE A 32 1.50 -2.65 3.64
C ILE A 32 2.07 -3.50 4.77
N THR A 33 2.70 -2.86 5.75
CA THR A 33 3.32 -3.55 6.89
C THR A 33 2.84 -2.95 8.20
N GLY A 34 2.30 -3.78 9.09
CA GLY A 34 1.88 -3.39 10.43
C GLY A 34 0.89 -2.23 10.49
N SER A 35 0.18 -1.97 9.39
CA SER A 35 -0.76 -0.86 9.27
C SER A 35 -2.18 -1.34 9.55
N ASN A 36 -2.99 -0.50 10.19
CA ASN A 36 -4.43 -0.69 10.27
C ASN A 36 -5.07 -0.10 9.01
N ILE A 37 -5.91 -0.88 8.33
CA ILE A 37 -6.65 -0.45 7.15
C ILE A 37 -8.13 -0.66 7.41
N ASP A 38 -8.85 0.45 7.53
CA ASP A 38 -10.28 0.49 7.82
C ASP A 38 -11.00 1.22 6.68
N ALA A 39 -11.48 0.44 5.71
CA ALA A 39 -12.30 0.92 4.62
C ALA A 39 -13.76 0.52 4.87
N GLN A 40 -14.63 1.51 5.11
CA GLN A 40 -15.99 1.23 5.61
C GLN A 40 -16.91 0.62 4.54
N GLN A 41 -16.65 0.89 3.26
CA GLN A 41 -17.43 0.39 2.14
C GLN A 41 -16.59 -0.39 1.14
N GLN A 42 -15.46 0.18 0.69
CA GLN A 42 -14.62 -0.46 -0.32
C GLN A 42 -13.13 -0.22 -0.09
N LEU A 43 -12.35 -1.30 -0.16
CA LEU A 43 -10.90 -1.27 -0.30
C LEU A 43 -10.51 -1.72 -1.71
N SER A 44 -9.78 -0.87 -2.43
CA SER A 44 -9.23 -1.17 -3.75
C SER A 44 -7.70 -1.06 -3.71
N LEU A 45 -7.01 -2.16 -4.03
CA LEU A 45 -5.55 -2.22 -4.14
C LEU A 45 -5.21 -2.58 -5.57
N ASN A 46 -4.52 -1.69 -6.29
CA ASN A 46 -4.17 -1.90 -7.69
C ASN A 46 -2.67 -1.69 -7.90
N SER A 47 -1.92 -2.79 -7.91
CA SER A 47 -0.48 -2.78 -8.19
C SER A 47 -0.21 -3.25 -9.62
N ALA A 48 0.80 -2.67 -10.25
CA ALA A 48 1.32 -3.16 -11.53
C ALA A 48 2.13 -4.46 -11.40
N LYS A 49 2.54 -4.82 -10.18
CA LYS A 49 3.31 -6.02 -9.86
C LYS A 49 2.66 -6.71 -8.66
N ASP A 50 3.29 -6.67 -7.49
CA ASP A 50 2.85 -7.42 -6.32
C ASP A 50 2.14 -6.55 -5.27
N ILE A 51 1.22 -7.17 -4.53
CA ILE A 51 0.62 -6.59 -3.32
C ILE A 51 1.11 -7.39 -2.12
N ASN A 52 1.96 -6.76 -1.30
CA ASN A 52 2.58 -7.38 -0.13
C ASN A 52 1.93 -6.87 1.15
N ILE A 53 1.31 -7.76 1.94
CA ILE A 53 0.66 -7.42 3.21
C ILE A 53 1.32 -8.22 4.34
N LYS A 54 1.91 -7.51 5.30
CA LYS A 54 2.56 -8.09 6.48
C LYS A 54 1.87 -7.59 7.75
N ALA A 55 1.32 -8.52 8.53
CA ALA A 55 0.73 -8.21 9.83
C ALA A 55 1.83 -7.93 10.86
N GLY A 56 1.60 -6.94 11.74
CA GLY A 56 2.56 -6.51 12.74
C GLY A 56 3.69 -5.63 12.18
N TYR A 57 4.18 -4.72 13.01
CA TYR A 57 5.41 -3.97 12.74
C TYR A 57 6.46 -4.44 13.74
N MET A 58 7.42 -5.23 13.28
CA MET A 58 8.61 -5.52 14.07
C MET A 58 9.57 -4.35 13.86
N ALA A 59 9.58 -3.39 14.79
CA ALA A 59 10.67 -2.44 14.89
C ALA A 59 11.89 -3.25 15.37
N ALA A 60 12.78 -3.59 14.44
CA ALA A 60 14.10 -4.10 14.77
C ALA A 60 14.97 -2.98 15.36
#